data_AF-A0AA39NMX8-F1
#
_entry.id   AF-A0AA39NMX8-F1
#
_cell.length_a   1.000
_cell.length_b   1.000
_cell.length_c   1.000
_cell.angle_alpha   90.00
_cell.angle_beta   90.00
_cell.angle_gamma   90.00
#
_symmetry.space_group_name_H-M   'P 1'
#
loop_
_entity.id
_entity.type
_entity.pdbx_description
1 polymer ?
#
loop_
_entity_poly.entity_id
_entity_poly.type
_entity_poly.pdbx_seq_one_letter_code
_entity_poly.pdbx_strand_id
1 'polypeptide(L)'
;MKYEWFHDDESYTELLLASGVFGFPILLYRPINPVIQASLRTCIKVLEVESALHLTASIPPLMNSARLVLVGDSETSDRRAISKIPSEAWTEIFKWTLDGQPPFDISQTQEGPWLLGRICSWLRALVVSRSPIWTNFKLDVPHPSPTRVTVPSAQSYGHLLRSVLDRSGGLPLSFALSIRDISTGNLLLPILVKELKRWKSACITAPRAILGLITTDKSSLNMACSQTAGIAEALELIGLLDFPDSRGLWVRSGEVFRDAPRLRSARLLGVLTPGIPWGQLINLCIGKVKFSDVLGILPCCQKLKRLRLLKGLITDAELADSSSDSEDPAAACPDPEEKDPTPEEGSLVVRMDGSKITLADLKVVQLFDPKILSYLHAPSSEVLTIETTLVLDLEATLNNSTTLFNFLTSCSRIQVLDVVISGSDANSLAKLFPLMPEIQDLRVKVCSKNDRFQGGADHLLDSLETGLPTLKKFTSDGEGALFSEEKLRDVLETRKANGCGLSRVDISSSISIASDD
;
A
#
# COMPACT_ATOMS: atom_id res chain seq x y z
N MET A 1 -23.24 -15.17 -15.37
CA MET A 1 -23.06 -16.32 -14.46
C MET A 1 -23.01 -15.80 -13.03
N LYS A 2 -24.05 -16.11 -12.23
CA LYS A 2 -24.11 -15.87 -10.77
C LYS A 2 -23.70 -17.16 -10.08
N TYR A 3 -22.74 -17.11 -9.16
CA TYR A 3 -22.48 -18.22 -8.25
C TYR A 3 -23.14 -17.91 -6.91
N GLU A 4 -24.26 -18.59 -6.65
CA GLU A 4 -24.84 -18.74 -5.32
C GLU A 4 -24.07 -19.87 -4.61
N TRP A 5 -23.54 -19.60 -3.43
CA TRP A 5 -23.02 -20.62 -2.54
C TRP A 5 -24.12 -21.03 -1.57
N PHE A 6 -24.54 -22.29 -1.65
CA PHE A 6 -25.34 -22.95 -0.63
C PHE A 6 -24.50 -23.09 0.64
N HIS A 7 -25.02 -22.56 1.74
CA HIS A 7 -24.59 -22.88 3.09
C HIS A 7 -25.26 -24.20 3.48
N ASP A 8 -24.45 -25.22 3.80
CA ASP A 8 -24.92 -26.33 4.61
C ASP A 8 -24.87 -25.90 6.09
N ASP A 9 -26.07 -25.85 6.67
CA ASP A 9 -26.33 -25.89 8.10
C ASP A 9 -25.85 -27.23 8.67
N GLU A 10 -25.15 -27.20 9.81
CA GLU A 10 -25.52 -28.08 10.93
C GLU A 10 -24.83 -27.69 12.25
N SER A 11 -25.68 -27.61 13.28
CA SER A 11 -25.45 -27.71 14.73
C SER A 11 -25.01 -26.46 15.52
N TYR A 12 -26.05 -25.75 15.93
CA TYR A 12 -26.15 -24.96 17.16
C TYR A 12 -25.61 -25.70 18.39
N THR A 13 -24.98 -24.97 19.31
CA THR A 13 -25.07 -25.27 20.74
C THR A 13 -25.41 -23.99 21.49
N GLU A 14 -26.57 -24.03 22.14
CA GLU A 14 -27.18 -22.97 22.93
C GLU A 14 -26.31 -22.56 24.12
N LEU A 15 -26.33 -21.26 24.39
CA LEU A 15 -25.94 -20.65 25.66
C LEU A 15 -26.95 -21.05 26.74
N LEU A 16 -26.61 -22.05 27.54
CA LEU A 16 -27.27 -22.31 28.82
C LEU A 16 -26.57 -21.49 29.92
N LEU A 17 -27.23 -20.41 30.34
CA LEU A 17 -27.05 -19.80 31.65
C LEU A 17 -27.45 -20.82 32.72
N ALA A 18 -26.48 -21.36 33.44
CA ALA A 18 -26.72 -22.08 34.69
C ALA A 18 -25.85 -21.48 35.80
N SER A 19 -26.50 -20.75 36.70
CA SER A 19 -26.00 -20.44 38.03
C SER A 19 -25.81 -21.74 38.81
N GLY A 20 -24.59 -22.01 39.28
CA GLY A 20 -24.28 -23.22 40.03
C GLY A 20 -22.96 -23.08 40.78
N VAL A 21 -23.07 -23.14 42.10
CA VAL A 21 -22.02 -22.93 43.10
C VAL A 21 -21.17 -24.22 43.24
N PHE A 22 -19.87 -24.05 43.50
CA PHE A 22 -18.78 -25.04 43.72
C PHE A 22 -17.98 -25.60 42.52
N GLY A 23 -16.81 -24.98 42.30
CA GLY A 23 -15.47 -25.59 42.34
C GLY A 23 -15.19 -26.91 41.62
N PHE A 24 -14.61 -26.82 40.42
CA PHE A 24 -13.43 -27.53 39.86
C PHE A 24 -13.46 -27.39 38.32
N PRO A 25 -12.38 -26.97 37.64
CA PRO A 25 -12.39 -26.89 36.17
C PRO A 25 -12.19 -28.27 35.56
N ILE A 26 -13.24 -28.82 34.95
CA ILE A 26 -13.13 -29.93 34.01
C ILE A 26 -12.45 -29.39 32.75
N LEU A 27 -11.17 -29.76 32.56
CA LEU A 27 -10.44 -29.53 31.32
C LEU A 27 -10.99 -30.48 30.25
N LEU A 28 -11.98 -30.03 29.50
CA LEU A 28 -12.35 -30.69 28.25
C LEU A 28 -11.17 -30.53 27.28
N TYR A 29 -10.49 -31.65 27.04
CA TYR A 29 -9.37 -31.80 26.11
C TYR A 29 -9.86 -31.47 24.69
N ARG A 30 -9.42 -30.35 24.12
CA ARG A 30 -9.56 -30.12 22.68
C ARG A 30 -8.32 -30.67 21.98
N PRO A 31 -8.46 -31.49 20.92
CA PRO A 31 -7.32 -31.86 20.08
C PRO A 31 -6.64 -30.59 19.57
N ILE A 32 -5.30 -30.62 19.54
CA ILE A 32 -4.47 -29.53 19.01
C ILE A 32 -4.92 -29.28 17.57
N ASN A 33 -5.14 -28.00 17.22
CA ASN A 33 -5.52 -27.63 15.86
C ASN A 33 -4.48 -28.22 14.87
N PRO A 34 -4.91 -29.02 13.87
CA PRO A 34 -4.00 -29.70 12.95
C PRO A 34 -3.11 -28.73 12.17
N VAL A 35 -3.55 -27.48 11.97
CA VAL A 35 -2.76 -26.41 11.35
C VAL A 35 -1.57 -26.00 12.22
N ILE A 36 -1.75 -25.94 13.55
CA ILE A 36 -0.66 -25.67 14.50
C ILE A 36 0.32 -26.84 14.51
N GLN A 37 -0.20 -28.08 14.53
CA GLN A 37 0.65 -29.26 14.56
C GLN A 37 1.47 -29.39 13.27
N ALA A 38 0.86 -29.10 12.11
CA ALA A 38 1.56 -29.03 10.83
C ALA A 38 2.59 -27.89 10.82
N SER A 39 2.24 -26.69 11.28
CA SER A 39 3.15 -25.54 11.31
C SER A 39 4.32 -25.74 12.26
N LEU A 40 4.09 -26.30 13.45
CA LEU A 40 5.14 -26.66 14.40
C LEU A 40 6.02 -27.78 13.84
N ARG A 41 5.45 -28.83 13.24
CA ARG A 41 6.24 -29.89 12.57
C ARG A 41 7.07 -29.33 11.43
N THR A 42 6.54 -28.42 10.63
CA THR A 42 7.27 -27.77 9.53
C THR A 42 8.36 -26.84 10.07
N CYS A 43 8.09 -26.03 11.09
CA CYS A 43 9.12 -25.19 11.71
C CYS A 43 10.23 -26.03 12.34
N ILE A 44 9.88 -27.13 13.02
CA ILE A 44 10.86 -28.08 13.57
C ILE A 44 11.70 -28.69 12.44
N LYS A 45 11.08 -29.11 11.33
CA LYS A 45 11.78 -29.65 10.16
C LYS A 45 12.64 -28.62 9.41
N VAL A 46 12.20 -27.36 9.31
CA VAL A 46 12.98 -26.28 8.69
C VAL A 46 14.19 -25.95 9.58
N LEU A 47 14.01 -25.91 10.89
CA LEU A 47 15.10 -25.76 11.86
C LEU A 47 16.06 -26.97 11.82
N GLU A 48 15.59 -28.19 11.56
CA GLU A 48 16.43 -29.38 11.32
C GLU A 48 17.28 -29.25 10.04
N VAL A 49 16.74 -28.65 8.98
CA VAL A 49 17.45 -28.48 7.69
C VAL A 49 18.46 -27.32 7.75
N GLU A 50 18.11 -26.19 8.37
CA GLU A 50 19.03 -25.06 8.50
C GLU A 50 20.16 -25.31 9.50
N SER A 51 19.90 -26.04 10.59
CA SER A 51 20.96 -26.47 11.51
C SER A 51 21.94 -27.46 10.86
N ALA A 52 21.54 -28.16 9.80
CA ALA A 52 22.43 -28.99 8.98
C ALA A 52 23.22 -28.19 7.92
N LEU A 53 22.73 -27.01 7.51
CA LEU A 53 23.32 -26.20 6.43
C LEU A 53 24.22 -25.05 6.92
N HIS A 54 24.08 -24.57 8.17
CA HIS A 54 24.90 -23.47 8.70
C HIS A 54 25.80 -23.87 9.87
N LEU A 55 27.06 -24.16 9.56
CA LEU A 55 28.20 -24.10 10.48
C LEU A 55 28.48 -22.62 10.85
N THR A 56 27.72 -22.07 11.80
CA THR A 56 28.12 -20.86 12.53
C THR A 56 28.07 -21.13 14.04
N ALA A 57 29.20 -20.86 14.70
CA ALA A 57 29.61 -21.49 15.95
C ALA A 57 28.91 -21.03 17.24
N SER A 58 27.72 -20.43 17.20
CA SER A 58 27.10 -19.85 18.41
C SER A 58 25.68 -20.32 18.76
N ILE A 59 25.08 -21.23 17.98
CA ILE A 59 23.76 -21.84 18.24
C ILE A 59 23.76 -23.39 18.47
N PRO A 60 24.85 -24.18 18.23
CA PRO A 60 24.79 -25.65 18.36
C PRO A 60 24.32 -26.23 19.72
N PRO A 61 24.68 -25.68 20.91
CA PRO A 61 24.34 -26.37 22.16
C PRO A 61 22.85 -26.30 22.52
N LEU A 62 22.13 -25.26 22.06
CA LEU A 62 20.70 -25.07 22.35
C LEU A 62 19.81 -25.99 21.50
N MET A 63 20.17 -26.22 20.23
CA MET A 63 19.38 -27.06 19.33
C MET A 63 19.59 -28.56 19.54
N ASN A 64 20.79 -28.99 19.94
CA ASN A 64 21.05 -30.39 20.29
C ASN A 64 20.24 -30.86 21.52
N SER A 65 19.88 -29.93 22.40
CA SER A 65 19.02 -30.21 23.56
C SER A 65 17.54 -30.37 23.20
N ALA A 66 17.06 -29.66 22.16
CA ALA A 66 15.70 -29.82 21.63
C ALA A 66 15.54 -31.11 20.79
N ARG A 67 16.63 -31.56 20.15
CA ARG A 67 16.69 -32.77 19.31
C ARG A 67 16.48 -34.07 20.08
N LEU A 68 16.97 -34.15 21.32
CA LEU A 68 16.89 -35.36 22.17
C LEU A 68 15.50 -35.63 22.76
N VAL A 69 14.55 -34.77 22.46
CA VAL A 69 13.40 -34.50 23.32
C VAL A 69 12.07 -34.76 22.61
N LEU A 70 12.07 -34.93 21.28
CA LEU A 70 10.85 -35.05 20.46
C LEU A 70 10.74 -36.36 19.64
N VAL A 71 11.60 -37.36 19.90
CA VAL A 71 11.63 -38.66 19.16
C VAL A 71 11.17 -39.83 20.05
N GLY A 72 10.31 -39.60 21.04
CA GLY A 72 9.79 -40.66 21.91
C GLY A 72 8.28 -40.83 21.76
N ASP A 73 7.81 -42.02 21.37
CA ASP A 73 6.38 -42.37 21.17
C ASP A 73 5.57 -42.48 22.49
N SER A 74 5.79 -41.58 23.44
CA SER A 74 5.14 -41.56 24.75
C SER A 74 4.57 -40.17 25.03
N GLU A 75 3.25 -40.00 24.89
CA GLU A 75 2.53 -38.73 25.08
C GLU A 75 2.77 -38.06 26.45
N THR A 76 3.24 -38.81 27.46
CA THR A 76 3.58 -38.28 28.79
C THR A 76 5.04 -37.81 28.90
N SER A 77 5.94 -38.31 28.05
CA SER A 77 7.34 -37.87 27.95
C SER A 77 7.45 -36.49 27.26
N ASP A 78 6.60 -36.24 26.27
CA ASP A 78 6.65 -35.05 25.40
C ASP A 78 6.36 -33.71 26.13
N ARG A 79 5.62 -33.72 27.24
CA ARG A 79 5.35 -32.49 28.00
C ARG A 79 6.56 -31.97 28.77
N ARG A 80 7.37 -32.88 29.34
CA ARG A 80 8.64 -32.51 30.03
C ARG A 80 9.69 -32.05 29.03
N ALA A 81 9.51 -32.46 27.80
CA ALA A 81 10.37 -32.18 26.69
C ALA A 81 10.27 -30.72 26.24
N ILE A 82 9.05 -30.25 25.99
CA ILE A 82 8.75 -28.86 25.61
C ILE A 82 9.24 -27.85 26.64
N SER A 83 9.14 -28.18 27.94
CA SER A 83 9.57 -27.30 29.03
C SER A 83 11.09 -27.20 29.21
N LYS A 84 11.88 -28.06 28.55
CA LYS A 84 13.36 -28.03 28.63
C LYS A 84 13.97 -27.03 27.65
N ILE A 85 13.23 -26.63 26.62
CA ILE A 85 13.70 -25.65 25.66
C ILE A 85 13.67 -24.26 26.35
N PRO A 86 14.80 -23.53 26.38
CA PRO A 86 14.84 -22.21 27.00
C PRO A 86 13.85 -21.23 26.37
N SER A 87 13.36 -20.30 27.17
CA SER A 87 12.33 -19.35 26.73
C SER A 87 12.78 -18.44 25.58
N GLU A 88 14.08 -18.20 25.46
CA GLU A 88 14.73 -17.44 24.39
C GLU A 88 14.59 -18.17 23.06
N ALA A 89 14.81 -19.50 23.06
CA ALA A 89 14.66 -20.33 21.86
C ALA A 89 13.19 -20.38 21.40
N TRP A 90 12.23 -20.51 22.32
CA TRP A 90 10.80 -20.40 21.98
C TRP A 90 10.44 -19.04 21.40
N THR A 91 11.00 -17.97 21.94
CA THR A 91 10.76 -16.62 21.43
C THR A 91 11.26 -16.51 19.99
N GLU A 92 12.43 -17.06 19.70
CA GLU A 92 12.99 -17.06 18.36
C GLU A 92 12.15 -17.91 17.41
N ILE A 93 11.73 -19.11 17.83
CA ILE A 93 10.80 -19.96 17.06
C ILE A 93 9.51 -19.20 16.74
N PHE A 94 8.93 -18.49 17.71
CA PHE A 94 7.71 -17.71 17.48
C PHE A 94 7.92 -16.55 16.52
N LYS A 95 9.05 -15.84 16.60
CA LYS A 95 9.37 -14.81 15.61
C LYS A 95 9.45 -15.42 14.23
N TRP A 96 10.21 -16.50 14.06
CA TRP A 96 10.36 -17.17 12.78
C TRP A 96 9.05 -17.70 12.20
N THR A 97 8.14 -18.17 13.07
CA THR A 97 6.80 -18.63 12.66
C THR A 97 5.93 -17.47 12.16
N LEU A 98 6.20 -16.25 12.62
CA LEU A 98 5.45 -15.04 12.27
C LEU A 98 6.20 -14.14 11.27
N ASP A 99 7.50 -14.32 11.10
CA ASP A 99 8.34 -13.55 10.21
C ASP A 99 8.00 -13.91 8.76
N GLY A 100 7.92 -12.89 7.91
CA GLY A 100 7.45 -13.02 6.53
C GLY A 100 5.95 -13.22 6.38
N GLN A 101 5.20 -13.46 7.47
CA GLN A 101 3.74 -13.45 7.44
C GLN A 101 3.21 -12.01 7.41
N PRO A 102 2.03 -11.77 6.82
CA PRO A 102 1.35 -10.49 6.96
C PRO A 102 1.08 -10.18 8.45
N PRO A 103 0.87 -8.89 8.81
CA PRO A 103 0.48 -8.53 10.17
C PRO A 103 -0.75 -9.32 10.61
N PHE A 104 -0.72 -9.91 11.81
CA PHE A 104 -1.85 -10.71 12.31
C PHE A 104 -3.03 -9.80 12.68
N ASP A 105 -4.26 -10.23 12.42
CA ASP A 105 -5.45 -9.47 12.80
C ASP A 105 -5.75 -9.65 14.29
N ILE A 106 -5.72 -8.54 15.05
CA ILE A 106 -5.97 -8.60 16.50
C ILE A 106 -7.42 -8.99 16.83
N SER A 107 -8.35 -8.83 15.89
CA SER A 107 -9.74 -9.26 16.05
C SER A 107 -9.90 -10.78 15.88
N GLN A 108 -8.98 -11.42 15.17
CA GLN A 108 -8.98 -12.85 14.91
C GLN A 108 -8.19 -13.59 15.99
N THR A 109 -8.88 -13.98 17.07
CA THR A 109 -8.23 -14.68 18.20
C THR A 109 -7.81 -16.13 17.90
N GLN A 110 -8.05 -16.62 16.67
CA GLN A 110 -7.69 -17.95 16.20
C GLN A 110 -6.38 -17.98 15.39
N GLU A 111 -5.72 -16.84 15.22
CA GLU A 111 -4.45 -16.73 14.48
C GLU A 111 -3.38 -16.01 15.30
N GLY A 112 -2.17 -15.97 14.74
CA GLY A 112 -1.05 -15.21 15.29
C GLY A 112 -0.69 -15.59 16.74
N PRO A 113 -0.22 -14.60 17.53
CA PRO A 113 0.17 -14.83 18.93
C PRO A 113 -0.97 -15.38 19.81
N TRP A 114 -2.23 -15.08 19.50
CA TRP A 114 -3.37 -15.59 20.27
C TRP A 114 -3.44 -17.10 20.28
N LEU A 115 -3.21 -17.71 19.11
CA LEU A 115 -3.26 -19.14 18.92
C LEU A 115 -2.14 -19.87 19.67
N LEU A 116 -0.92 -19.30 19.66
CA LEU A 116 0.23 -19.82 20.39
C LEU A 116 -0.04 -19.91 21.90
N GLY A 117 -0.73 -18.90 22.44
CA GLY A 117 -1.14 -18.88 23.85
C GLY A 117 -2.24 -19.90 24.21
N ARG A 118 -2.84 -20.59 23.23
CA ARG A 118 -3.87 -21.62 23.50
C ARG A 118 -3.29 -23.02 23.68
N ILE A 119 -2.05 -23.26 23.28
CA ILE A 119 -1.42 -24.59 23.30
C ILE A 119 -1.29 -25.12 24.73
N CYS A 120 -0.63 -24.38 25.62
CA CYS A 120 -0.56 -24.72 27.04
C CYS A 120 -0.36 -23.44 27.89
N SER A 121 -0.57 -23.54 29.20
CA SER A 121 -0.45 -22.40 30.13
C SER A 121 0.96 -21.80 30.16
N TRP A 122 1.99 -22.63 30.00
CA TRP A 122 3.38 -22.17 29.97
C TRP A 122 3.69 -21.36 28.71
N LEU A 123 3.32 -21.86 27.52
CA LEU A 123 3.47 -21.11 26.28
C LEU A 123 2.62 -19.85 26.28
N ARG A 124 1.43 -19.87 26.92
CA ARG A 124 0.63 -18.66 27.15
C ARG A 124 1.39 -17.62 27.95
N ALA A 125 2.00 -18.01 29.07
CA ALA A 125 2.79 -17.10 29.88
C ALA A 125 3.98 -16.53 29.08
N LEU A 126 4.66 -17.37 28.30
CA LEU A 126 5.73 -16.92 27.41
C LEU A 126 5.21 -15.92 26.37
N VAL A 127 4.21 -16.28 25.58
CA VAL A 127 3.60 -15.43 24.56
C VAL A 127 3.15 -14.08 25.15
N VAL A 128 2.52 -14.07 26.33
CA VAL A 128 2.06 -12.82 26.97
C VAL A 128 3.22 -11.97 27.48
N SER A 129 4.28 -12.59 28.01
CA SER A 129 5.46 -11.87 28.52
C SER A 129 6.41 -11.36 27.43
N ARG A 130 6.34 -11.94 26.22
CA ARG A 130 7.31 -11.68 25.14
C ARG A 130 6.76 -10.65 24.17
N SER A 131 7.34 -9.46 24.24
CA SER A 131 6.86 -8.26 23.56
C SER A 131 7.05 -8.19 22.03
N PRO A 132 8.08 -8.79 21.38
CA PRO A 132 8.30 -8.64 19.94
C PRO A 132 7.20 -9.21 19.04
N ILE A 133 6.57 -10.32 19.42
CA ILE A 133 5.55 -10.97 18.58
C ILE A 133 4.24 -10.17 18.51
N TRP A 134 4.06 -9.19 19.40
CA TRP A 134 2.90 -8.30 19.45
C TRP A 134 3.13 -6.97 18.72
N THR A 135 4.31 -6.75 18.13
CA THR A 135 4.65 -5.46 17.52
C THR A 135 4.17 -5.30 16.08
N ASN A 136 3.79 -6.39 15.40
CA ASN A 136 3.36 -6.36 14.00
C ASN A 136 1.92 -6.86 13.86
N PHE A 137 0.95 -5.96 13.81
CA PHE A 137 -0.47 -6.33 13.86
C PHE A 137 -1.34 -5.52 12.90
N LYS A 138 -2.54 -6.01 12.61
CA LYS A 138 -3.57 -5.22 11.93
C LYS A 138 -4.89 -5.26 12.69
N LEU A 139 -5.73 -4.26 12.45
CA LEU A 139 -7.09 -4.21 12.96
C LEU A 139 -8.01 -3.68 11.87
N ASP A 140 -8.89 -4.56 11.36
CA ASP A 140 -9.93 -4.20 10.42
C ASP A 140 -11.28 -4.09 11.16
N VAL A 141 -11.77 -2.87 11.35
CA VAL A 141 -13.07 -2.63 11.97
C VAL A 141 -14.14 -2.75 10.89
N PRO A 142 -15.00 -3.78 10.92
CA PRO A 142 -16.05 -3.95 9.92
C PRO A 142 -17.04 -2.79 10.01
N HIS A 143 -17.57 -2.38 8.85
CA HIS A 143 -18.68 -1.45 8.82
C HIS A 143 -19.91 -2.12 9.46
N PRO A 144 -20.66 -1.43 10.34
CA PRO A 144 -21.92 -1.95 10.85
C PRO A 144 -22.87 -2.19 9.67
N SER A 145 -22.98 -3.44 9.22
CA SER A 145 -23.95 -3.84 8.22
C SER A 145 -25.27 -4.16 8.95
N PRO A 146 -26.42 -3.66 8.46
CA PRO A 146 -27.72 -3.97 9.06
C PRO A 146 -28.03 -5.48 9.10
N THR A 147 -27.34 -6.27 8.26
CA THR A 147 -27.53 -7.71 8.13
C THR A 147 -26.66 -8.58 9.04
N ARG A 148 -25.65 -8.01 9.73
CA ARG A 148 -24.75 -8.80 10.58
C ARG A 148 -25.19 -8.74 12.05
N VAL A 149 -25.56 -9.91 12.57
CA VAL A 149 -26.25 -10.06 13.87
C VAL A 149 -25.37 -9.70 15.09
N THR A 150 -24.04 -9.65 14.97
CA THR A 150 -23.17 -9.23 16.09
C THR A 150 -21.87 -8.59 15.60
N VAL A 151 -21.83 -7.25 15.49
CA VAL A 151 -20.57 -6.51 15.36
C VAL A 151 -20.04 -6.23 16.77
N PRO A 152 -18.77 -6.58 17.10
CA PRO A 152 -18.20 -6.22 18.39
C PRO A 152 -18.29 -4.71 18.62
N SER A 153 -18.60 -4.29 19.85
CA SER A 153 -18.65 -2.88 20.18
C SER A 153 -17.27 -2.21 19.97
N ALA A 154 -17.26 -0.91 19.65
CA ALA A 154 -16.03 -0.13 19.53
C ALA A 154 -15.14 -0.27 20.79
N GLN A 155 -15.77 -0.38 21.97
CA GLN A 155 -15.07 -0.60 23.24
C GLN A 155 -14.28 -1.91 23.25
N SER A 156 -14.85 -3.00 22.73
CA SER A 156 -14.16 -4.29 22.63
C SER A 156 -12.89 -4.18 21.77
N TYR A 157 -12.95 -3.48 20.64
CA TYR A 157 -11.75 -3.19 19.84
C TYR A 157 -10.73 -2.35 20.60
N GLY A 158 -11.19 -1.35 21.36
CA GLY A 158 -10.32 -0.55 22.23
C GLY A 158 -9.61 -1.39 23.29
N HIS A 159 -10.29 -2.36 23.90
CA HIS A 159 -9.70 -3.30 24.85
C HIS A 159 -8.69 -4.24 24.21
N LEU A 160 -9.00 -4.79 23.03
CA LEU A 160 -8.08 -5.64 22.27
C LEU A 160 -6.81 -4.87 21.89
N LEU A 161 -6.96 -3.66 21.36
CA LEU A 161 -5.85 -2.81 20.99
C LEU A 161 -4.96 -2.48 22.19
N ARG A 162 -5.53 -2.07 23.33
CA ARG A 162 -4.74 -1.84 24.56
C ARG A 162 -4.00 -3.09 25.01
N SER A 163 -4.65 -4.25 25.00
CA SER A 163 -4.02 -5.52 25.35
C SER A 163 -2.81 -5.84 24.47
N VAL A 164 -2.90 -5.58 23.16
CA VAL A 164 -1.78 -5.75 22.23
C VAL A 164 -0.68 -4.74 22.49
N LEU A 165 -1.03 -3.47 22.71
CA LEU A 165 -0.06 -2.41 23.02
C LEU A 165 0.67 -2.67 24.33
N ASP A 166 -0.04 -3.07 25.39
CA ASP A 166 0.54 -3.43 26.69
C ASP A 166 1.53 -4.59 26.55
N ARG A 167 1.14 -5.65 25.81
CA ARG A 167 2.00 -6.81 25.55
C ARG A 167 3.20 -6.48 24.69
N SER A 168 3.04 -5.56 23.73
CA SER A 168 4.13 -5.07 22.90
C SER A 168 5.15 -4.22 23.68
N GLY A 169 4.86 -3.86 24.94
CA GLY A 169 5.80 -3.24 25.86
C GLY A 169 6.27 -1.86 25.37
N GLY A 170 7.59 -1.66 25.26
CA GLY A 170 8.19 -0.43 24.74
C GLY A 170 8.74 -0.55 23.31
N LEU A 171 8.47 -1.67 22.62
CA LEU A 171 9.10 -1.96 21.33
C LEU A 171 8.50 -1.15 20.17
N PRO A 172 9.24 -0.97 19.06
CA PRO A 172 8.74 -0.32 17.85
C PRO A 172 7.55 -1.07 17.25
N LEU A 173 6.50 -0.34 16.87
CA LEU A 173 5.24 -0.85 16.37
C LEU A 173 5.15 -0.73 14.84
N SER A 174 4.75 -1.82 14.20
CA SER A 174 4.34 -1.87 12.81
C SER A 174 2.86 -2.26 12.78
N PHE A 175 1.98 -1.42 12.25
CA PHE A 175 0.56 -1.76 12.23
C PHE A 175 -0.22 -1.27 11.03
N ALA A 176 -1.32 -1.94 10.74
CA ALA A 176 -2.34 -1.51 9.80
C ALA A 176 -3.70 -1.38 10.50
N LEU A 177 -4.37 -0.24 10.36
CA LEU A 177 -5.66 0.06 10.98
C LEU A 177 -6.64 0.49 9.89
N SER A 178 -7.76 -0.20 9.80
CA SER A 178 -8.86 0.15 8.88
C SER A 178 -10.11 0.47 9.69
N ILE A 179 -10.51 1.74 9.65
CA ILE A 179 -11.69 2.27 10.32
C ILE A 179 -12.62 2.82 9.24
N ARG A 180 -13.89 2.46 9.29
CA ARG A 180 -14.92 3.04 8.41
C ARG A 180 -15.90 3.94 9.16
N ASP A 181 -15.98 3.78 10.47
CA ASP A 181 -16.93 4.49 11.33
C ASP A 181 -16.23 5.59 12.15
N ILE A 182 -16.84 6.78 12.17
CA ILE A 182 -16.30 7.96 12.87
C ILE A 182 -16.22 7.72 14.38
N SER A 183 -17.26 7.13 14.97
CA SER A 183 -17.32 6.94 16.42
C SER A 183 -16.23 5.98 16.91
N THR A 184 -15.98 4.92 16.16
CA THR A 184 -14.93 3.94 16.45
C THR A 184 -13.55 4.56 16.27
N GLY A 185 -13.33 5.36 15.23
CA GLY A 185 -12.04 6.03 15.05
C GLY A 185 -11.73 7.07 16.13
N ASN A 186 -12.74 7.79 16.61
CA ASN A 186 -12.59 8.70 17.76
C ASN A 186 -12.15 7.97 19.04
N LEU A 187 -12.45 6.67 19.17
CA LEU A 187 -12.00 5.85 20.29
C LEU A 187 -10.60 5.25 20.07
N LEU A 188 -10.37 4.65 18.90
CA LEU A 188 -9.16 3.85 18.64
C LEU A 188 -7.94 4.70 18.31
N LEU A 189 -8.13 5.77 17.54
CA LEU A 189 -7.01 6.56 17.05
C LEU A 189 -6.25 7.28 18.19
N PRO A 190 -6.91 7.88 19.20
CA PRO A 190 -6.20 8.45 20.35
C PRO A 190 -5.38 7.42 21.14
N ILE A 191 -5.79 6.14 21.16
CA ILE A 191 -5.02 5.07 21.80
C ILE A 191 -3.69 4.87 21.06
N LEU A 192 -3.71 4.81 19.73
CA LEU A 192 -2.49 4.66 18.92
C LEU A 192 -1.62 5.92 18.92
N VAL A 193 -2.24 7.10 18.89
CA VAL A 193 -1.54 8.39 18.89
C VAL A 193 -0.69 8.56 20.16
N LYS A 194 -1.13 8.01 21.30
CA LYS A 194 -0.31 7.96 22.53
C LYS A 194 0.98 7.16 22.37
N GLU A 195 1.03 6.25 21.40
CA GLU A 195 2.18 5.40 21.10
C GLU A 195 3.05 5.93 19.95
N LEU A 196 2.82 7.17 19.47
CA LEU A 196 3.53 7.75 18.31
C LEU A 196 5.05 7.59 18.36
N LYS A 197 5.66 7.76 19.53
CA LYS A 197 7.12 7.63 19.74
C LYS A 197 7.67 6.24 19.37
N ARG A 198 6.80 5.22 19.36
CA ARG A 198 7.12 3.83 19.05
C ARG A 198 6.70 3.44 17.64
N TRP A 199 6.02 4.29 16.87
CA TRP A 199 5.61 3.91 15.52
C TRP A 199 6.85 3.75 14.64
N LYS A 200 7.04 2.55 14.09
CA LYS A 200 8.03 2.24 13.06
C LYS A 200 7.39 2.27 11.68
N SER A 201 6.25 1.59 11.54
CA SER A 201 5.45 1.59 10.32
C SER A 201 3.98 1.72 10.68
N ALA A 202 3.27 2.70 10.15
CA ALA A 202 1.86 2.90 10.43
C ALA A 202 1.08 3.01 9.12
N CYS A 203 0.09 2.15 8.93
CA CYS A 203 -0.88 2.24 7.85
C CYS A 203 -2.27 2.48 8.44
N ILE A 204 -2.87 3.64 8.17
CA ILE A 204 -4.16 4.03 8.73
C ILE A 204 -5.09 4.38 7.58
N THR A 205 -6.13 3.57 7.41
CA THR A 205 -7.25 3.83 6.51
C THR A 205 -8.43 4.28 7.35
N ALA A 206 -8.89 5.51 7.18
CA ALA A 206 -9.97 6.09 7.99
C ALA A 206 -10.70 7.21 7.25
N PRO A 207 -11.94 7.56 7.63
CA PRO A 207 -12.57 8.82 7.22
C PRO A 207 -11.66 10.02 7.48
N ARG A 208 -11.63 10.96 6.54
CA ARG A 208 -10.76 12.16 6.62
C ARG A 208 -10.90 12.93 7.92
N ALA A 209 -12.13 13.06 8.43
CA ALA A 209 -12.43 13.74 9.69
C ALA A 209 -11.67 13.15 10.89
N ILE A 210 -11.51 11.82 10.93
CA ILE A 210 -10.80 11.12 12.00
C ILE A 210 -9.28 11.27 11.84
N LEU A 211 -8.77 11.22 10.60
CA LEU A 211 -7.33 11.44 10.35
C LEU A 211 -6.88 12.82 10.85
N GLY A 212 -7.81 13.78 10.90
CA GLY A 212 -7.65 15.05 11.62
C GLY A 212 -7.19 14.90 13.06
N LEU A 213 -7.63 13.88 13.80
CA LEU A 213 -7.27 13.67 15.20
C LEU A 213 -5.81 13.28 15.41
N ILE A 214 -5.12 12.72 14.39
CA ILE A 214 -3.67 12.49 14.47
C ILE A 214 -2.94 13.83 14.66
N THR A 215 -3.59 14.91 14.25
CA THR A 215 -2.93 16.15 13.91
C THR A 215 -3.30 17.35 14.77
N THR A 216 -4.55 17.43 15.23
CA THR A 216 -5.10 18.61 15.88
C THR A 216 -4.72 18.69 17.35
N ASP A 217 -4.38 17.57 17.98
CA ASP A 217 -4.33 17.50 19.44
C ASP A 217 -2.94 17.75 20.03
N LYS A 218 -2.35 18.92 19.76
CA LYS A 218 -1.16 19.37 20.49
C LYS A 218 -1.47 19.52 21.99
N SER A 219 -2.66 20.02 22.34
CA SER A 219 -3.05 20.30 23.73
C SER A 219 -3.15 19.06 24.62
N SER A 220 -3.62 17.92 24.10
CA SER A 220 -3.64 16.67 24.90
C SER A 220 -2.33 15.90 24.82
N LEU A 221 -1.47 16.20 23.83
CA LEU A 221 -0.10 15.66 23.71
C LEU A 221 0.95 16.50 24.49
N ASN A 222 0.58 17.69 24.98
CA ASN A 222 1.47 18.76 25.42
C ASN A 222 2.29 18.51 26.69
N MET A 223 2.18 17.36 27.37
CA MET A 223 3.03 17.09 28.55
C MET A 223 3.94 15.87 28.45
N ALA A 224 3.82 15.02 27.42
CA ALA A 224 4.62 13.79 27.32
C ALA A 224 5.32 13.58 25.96
N CYS A 225 4.97 14.35 24.92
CA CYS A 225 5.45 14.13 23.56
C CYS A 225 6.50 15.16 23.08
N SER A 226 7.27 15.80 23.96
CA SER A 226 8.45 16.57 23.50
C SER A 226 9.57 15.67 22.92
N GLN A 227 9.43 14.35 23.03
CA GLN A 227 10.25 13.34 22.37
C GLN A 227 9.37 12.61 21.35
N THR A 228 9.20 13.27 20.22
CA THR A 228 8.37 12.98 19.06
C THR A 228 8.89 11.77 18.25
N ALA A 229 8.12 11.32 17.24
CA ALA A 229 8.17 10.04 16.50
C ALA A 229 9.52 9.62 15.86
N GLY A 230 10.57 9.50 16.67
CA GLY A 230 11.97 9.39 16.24
C GLY A 230 12.30 8.12 15.44
N ILE A 231 11.46 7.10 15.53
CA ILE A 231 11.70 5.79 14.90
C ILE A 231 10.78 5.47 13.72
N ALA A 232 9.87 6.39 13.34
CA ALA A 232 8.99 6.17 12.21
C ALA A 232 9.80 6.09 10.91
N GLU A 233 9.68 4.97 10.19
CA GLU A 233 10.35 4.69 8.92
C GLU A 233 9.38 4.76 7.74
N ALA A 234 8.13 4.33 7.96
CA ALA A 234 7.06 4.33 6.96
C ALA A 234 5.73 4.84 7.53
N LEU A 235 5.02 5.63 6.73
CA LEU A 235 3.71 6.18 7.07
C LEU A 235 2.77 6.06 5.88
N GLU A 236 1.64 5.38 6.05
CA GLU A 236 0.54 5.34 5.08
C GLU A 236 -0.74 5.90 5.73
N LEU A 237 -1.24 7.01 5.19
CA LEU A 237 -2.51 7.63 5.59
C LEU A 237 -3.46 7.59 4.39
N ILE A 238 -4.59 6.91 4.55
CA ILE A 238 -5.56 6.68 3.48
C ILE A 238 -6.92 7.20 3.93
N GLY A 239 -7.30 8.36 3.41
CA GLY A 239 -8.62 8.96 3.58
C GLY A 239 -9.68 8.24 2.76
N LEU A 240 -10.71 7.72 3.45
CA LEU A 240 -11.92 7.22 2.82
C LEU A 240 -12.77 8.39 2.29
N LEU A 241 -13.33 8.24 1.09
CA LEU A 241 -14.06 9.29 0.36
C LEU A 241 -15.56 9.32 0.65
N ASP A 242 -16.06 8.45 1.53
CA ASP A 242 -17.50 8.17 1.68
C ASP A 242 -18.33 9.33 2.26
N PHE A 243 -17.73 10.52 2.42
CA PHE A 243 -18.39 11.72 2.92
C PHE A 243 -18.35 12.84 1.87
N PRO A 244 -19.48 13.12 1.19
CA PRO A 244 -19.55 14.01 0.02
C PRO A 244 -19.09 15.46 0.30
N ASP A 245 -19.08 15.89 1.56
CA ASP A 245 -18.77 17.28 1.93
C ASP A 245 -17.30 17.54 2.27
N SER A 246 -16.45 16.52 2.29
CA SER A 246 -15.04 16.68 2.72
C SER A 246 -14.08 16.92 1.56
N ARG A 247 -14.37 17.95 0.73
CA ARG A 247 -13.48 18.36 -0.38
C ARG A 247 -12.15 18.87 0.16
N GLY A 248 -11.07 18.14 -0.12
CA GLY A 248 -9.69 18.63 -0.07
C GLY A 248 -9.23 19.30 1.22
N LEU A 249 -9.70 18.84 2.40
CA LEU A 249 -9.24 19.39 3.66
C LEU A 249 -7.74 19.10 3.78
N TRP A 250 -6.92 20.13 3.59
CA TRP A 250 -5.66 20.21 4.32
C TRP A 250 -6.05 20.09 5.77
N VAL A 251 -5.77 18.93 6.33
CA VAL A 251 -5.80 18.82 7.76
C VAL A 251 -4.67 19.72 8.22
N ARG A 252 -5.00 20.96 8.64
CA ARG A 252 -4.07 21.95 9.20
C ARG A 252 -3.53 21.37 10.50
N SER A 253 -2.58 20.47 10.30
CA SER A 253 -2.07 19.54 11.29
C SER A 253 -0.98 20.22 12.09
N GLY A 254 -0.89 19.86 13.37
CA GLY A 254 0.34 20.03 14.10
C GLY A 254 1.51 19.35 13.39
N GLU A 255 2.72 19.80 13.68
CA GLU A 255 3.98 19.29 13.15
C GLU A 255 4.36 17.92 13.75
N VAL A 256 3.40 17.01 13.90
CA VAL A 256 3.55 15.74 14.65
C VAL A 256 4.67 14.86 14.08
N PHE A 257 4.87 14.91 12.77
CA PHE A 257 5.90 14.15 12.07
C PHE A 257 7.21 14.92 11.85
N ARG A 258 7.31 16.17 12.30
CA ARG A 258 8.49 17.03 12.05
C ARG A 258 9.78 16.41 12.57
N ASP A 259 9.67 15.73 13.70
CA ASP A 259 10.79 15.06 14.35
C ASP A 259 10.79 13.55 14.08
N ALA A 260 10.40 13.13 12.88
CA ALA A 260 10.56 11.75 12.42
C ALA A 260 11.79 11.62 11.50
N PRO A 261 13.05 11.75 12.00
CA PRO A 261 14.27 11.78 11.17
C PRO A 261 14.58 10.47 10.44
N ARG A 262 13.84 9.40 10.75
CA ARG A 262 13.95 8.10 10.09
C ARG A 262 12.89 7.87 9.02
N LEU A 263 11.93 8.79 8.83
CA LEU A 263 10.86 8.60 7.86
C LEU A 263 11.44 8.61 6.44
N ARG A 264 11.30 7.50 5.73
CA ARG A 264 11.79 7.32 4.36
C ARG A 264 10.68 7.01 3.36
N SER A 265 9.53 6.55 3.83
CA SER A 265 8.40 6.18 2.97
C SER A 265 7.12 6.85 3.45
N ALA A 266 6.41 7.53 2.54
CA ALA A 266 5.11 8.13 2.81
C ALA A 266 4.10 7.76 1.71
N ARG A 267 2.92 7.28 2.11
CA ARG A 267 1.77 7.07 1.23
C ARG A 267 0.59 7.87 1.74
N LEU A 268 0.15 8.87 0.98
CA LEU A 268 -0.80 9.89 1.40
C LEU A 268 -1.94 9.93 0.39
N LEU A 269 -3.03 9.24 0.69
CA LEU A 269 -4.18 9.16 -0.20
C LEU A 269 -5.32 9.98 0.39
N GLY A 270 -5.55 11.16 -0.17
CA GLY A 270 -6.65 12.03 0.21
C GLY A 270 -6.44 12.78 1.52
N VAL A 271 -5.23 12.77 2.07
CA VAL A 271 -4.82 13.56 3.23
C VAL A 271 -3.41 14.06 3.01
N LEU A 272 -3.17 15.34 3.27
CA LEU A 272 -1.84 15.92 3.41
C LEU A 272 -1.69 16.40 4.84
N THR A 273 -0.53 16.11 5.45
CA THR A 273 -0.21 16.54 6.81
C THR A 273 1.05 17.39 6.77
N PRO A 274 1.00 18.68 7.19
CA PRO A 274 2.21 19.47 7.40
C PRO A 274 3.14 18.84 8.44
N GLY A 275 4.42 19.21 8.36
CA GLY A 275 5.45 18.68 9.23
C GLY A 275 6.02 17.34 8.79
N ILE A 276 5.61 16.76 7.65
CA ILE A 276 6.36 15.64 7.08
C ILE A 276 7.78 16.13 6.72
N PRO A 277 8.84 15.40 7.10
CA PRO A 277 10.22 15.73 6.74
C PRO A 277 10.48 15.34 5.28
N TRP A 278 9.92 16.10 4.34
CA TRP A 278 9.93 15.81 2.90
C TRP A 278 11.34 15.55 2.34
N GLY A 279 12.35 16.31 2.81
CA GLY A 279 13.74 16.26 2.30
C GLY A 279 14.48 14.94 2.51
N GLN A 280 13.94 14.02 3.31
CA GLN A 280 14.54 12.70 3.55
C GLN A 280 13.70 11.53 3.02
N LEU A 281 12.55 11.79 2.41
CA LEU A 281 11.74 10.75 1.81
C LEU A 281 12.44 10.15 0.60
N ILE A 282 12.42 8.82 0.53
CA ILE A 282 12.93 8.00 -0.57
C ILE A 282 11.76 7.52 -1.43
N ASN A 283 10.63 7.18 -0.81
CA ASN A 283 9.42 6.72 -1.47
C ASN A 283 8.26 7.65 -1.11
N LEU A 284 7.57 8.17 -2.13
CA LEU A 284 6.40 9.02 -1.98
C LEU A 284 5.28 8.51 -2.88
N CYS A 285 4.14 8.22 -2.29
CA CYS A 285 2.92 7.86 -3.00
C CYS A 285 1.82 8.84 -2.59
N ILE A 286 1.27 9.60 -3.54
CA ILE A 286 0.23 10.60 -3.28
C ILE A 286 -0.96 10.34 -4.21
N GLY A 287 -2.19 10.57 -3.75
CA GLY A 287 -3.38 10.54 -4.60
C GLY A 287 -4.56 11.22 -3.92
N LYS A 288 -5.63 11.53 -4.65
CA LYS A 288 -6.86 12.15 -4.08
C LYS A 288 -6.63 13.53 -3.40
N VAL A 289 -5.60 14.27 -3.79
CA VAL A 289 -5.24 15.61 -3.27
C VAL A 289 -5.22 16.62 -4.41
N LYS A 290 -5.16 17.93 -4.11
CA LYS A 290 -5.10 18.94 -5.17
C LYS A 290 -3.76 18.88 -5.88
N PHE A 291 -3.78 19.16 -7.18
CA PHE A 291 -2.57 19.15 -8.00
C PHE A 291 -1.55 20.21 -7.55
N SER A 292 -2.02 21.41 -7.22
CA SER A 292 -1.21 22.53 -6.70
C SER A 292 -0.45 22.16 -5.43
N ASP A 293 -1.08 21.43 -4.51
CA ASP A 293 -0.47 20.94 -3.28
C ASP A 293 0.71 19.99 -3.57
N VAL A 294 0.55 19.07 -4.52
CA VAL A 294 1.61 18.14 -4.93
C VAL A 294 2.81 18.91 -5.46
N LEU A 295 2.56 19.89 -6.33
CA LEU A 295 3.63 20.71 -6.89
C LEU A 295 4.34 21.55 -5.81
N GLY A 296 3.64 21.98 -4.76
CA GLY A 296 4.28 22.66 -3.62
C GLY A 296 5.17 21.75 -2.76
N ILE A 297 4.87 20.44 -2.71
CA ILE A 297 5.60 19.46 -1.90
C ILE A 297 6.85 18.93 -2.63
N LEU A 298 6.75 18.63 -3.92
CA LEU A 298 7.83 17.97 -4.66
C LEU A 298 9.20 18.67 -4.59
N PRO A 299 9.33 20.02 -4.63
CA PRO A 299 10.61 20.71 -4.48
C PRO A 299 11.31 20.42 -3.13
N CYS A 300 10.53 20.04 -2.11
CA CYS A 300 11.06 19.69 -0.80
C CYS A 300 11.61 18.26 -0.74
N CYS A 301 11.39 17.42 -1.76
CA CYS A 301 11.68 15.99 -1.76
C CYS A 301 13.02 15.65 -2.45
N GLN A 302 14.12 16.28 -2.05
CA GLN A 302 15.42 16.18 -2.75
C GLN A 302 16.03 14.76 -2.82
N LYS A 303 15.73 13.88 -1.87
CA LYS A 303 16.24 12.49 -1.82
C LYS A 303 15.28 11.45 -2.43
N LEU A 304 14.25 11.90 -3.11
CA LEU A 304 13.19 11.04 -3.61
C LEU A 304 13.69 10.14 -4.73
N LYS A 305 13.55 8.82 -4.56
CA LYS A 305 13.93 7.81 -5.56
C LYS A 305 12.72 7.22 -6.27
N ARG A 306 11.56 7.18 -5.60
CA ARG A 306 10.31 6.63 -6.14
C ARG A 306 9.16 7.59 -5.90
N LEU A 307 8.52 8.03 -6.97
CA LEU A 307 7.33 8.86 -6.95
C LEU A 307 6.17 8.09 -7.57
N ARG A 308 5.06 7.97 -6.84
CA ARG A 308 3.81 7.41 -7.35
C ARG A 308 2.66 8.40 -7.14
N LEU A 309 2.02 8.82 -8.23
CA LEU A 309 0.85 9.69 -8.19
C LEU A 309 -0.36 8.92 -8.70
N LEU A 310 -1.27 8.57 -7.78
CA LEU A 310 -2.46 7.77 -8.09
C LEU A 310 -3.58 8.63 -8.67
N LYS A 311 -4.60 7.95 -9.22
CA LYS A 311 -5.84 8.56 -9.71
C LYS A 311 -6.49 9.50 -8.68
N GLY A 312 -7.11 10.55 -9.21
CA GLY A 312 -7.92 11.49 -8.44
C GLY A 312 -7.16 12.69 -7.91
N LEU A 313 -6.04 13.08 -8.55
CA LEU A 313 -5.54 14.43 -8.33
C LEU A 313 -6.62 15.40 -8.78
N ILE A 314 -7.11 16.21 -7.84
CA ILE A 314 -8.21 17.14 -8.10
C ILE A 314 -7.60 18.38 -8.73
N THR A 315 -8.05 18.73 -9.92
CA THR A 315 -7.65 19.99 -10.55
C THR A 315 -8.47 21.14 -9.95
N ASP A 316 -7.90 22.35 -9.92
CA ASP A 316 -8.61 23.52 -9.38
C ASP A 316 -9.88 23.85 -10.20
N ALA A 317 -9.90 23.48 -11.48
CA ALA A 317 -11.07 23.62 -12.36
C ALA A 317 -12.25 22.70 -11.94
N GLU A 318 -11.97 21.44 -11.60
CA GLU A 318 -13.01 20.50 -11.11
C GLU A 318 -13.63 20.97 -9.77
N LEU A 319 -12.88 21.75 -8.99
CA LEU A 319 -13.40 22.37 -7.77
C LEU A 319 -14.29 23.58 -8.06
N ALA A 320 -13.99 24.36 -9.10
CA ALA A 320 -14.79 25.52 -9.47
C ALA A 320 -16.17 25.10 -10.02
N ASP A 321 -16.20 24.12 -10.92
CA ASP A 321 -17.43 23.66 -11.60
C ASP A 321 -18.44 23.01 -10.63
N SER A 322 -17.98 22.51 -9.48
CA SER A 322 -18.84 21.86 -8.48
C SER A 322 -19.40 22.83 -7.43
N SER A 323 -19.25 24.14 -7.63
CA SER A 323 -19.73 25.19 -6.72
C SER A 323 -20.84 26.09 -7.30
N SER A 324 -21.14 25.96 -8.60
CA SER A 324 -22.09 26.85 -9.31
C SER A 324 -23.56 26.40 -9.30
N ASP A 325 -23.89 25.21 -8.80
CA ASP A 325 -25.26 24.64 -8.92
C ASP A 325 -26.16 24.88 -7.69
N SER A 326 -25.84 25.85 -6.83
CA SER A 326 -26.70 26.25 -5.69
C SER A 326 -27.08 27.73 -5.71
N GLU A 327 -27.45 28.27 -6.88
CA GLU A 327 -28.19 29.53 -6.93
C GLU A 327 -29.67 29.26 -6.61
N ASP A 328 -30.05 29.52 -5.35
CA ASP A 328 -31.43 29.78 -4.93
C ASP A 328 -31.71 31.27 -5.20
N PRO A 329 -32.49 31.64 -6.24
CA PRO A 329 -32.69 33.03 -6.61
C PRO A 329 -33.88 33.63 -5.84
N ALA A 330 -33.76 33.84 -4.53
CA ALA A 330 -34.82 34.52 -3.77
C ALA A 330 -34.40 35.09 -2.41
N ALA A 331 -33.54 36.12 -2.38
CA ALA A 331 -33.58 37.15 -1.33
C ALA A 331 -32.74 38.37 -1.72
N ALA A 332 -33.40 39.39 -2.26
CA ALA A 332 -32.85 40.74 -2.30
C ALA A 332 -32.81 41.32 -0.88
N CYS A 333 -31.64 41.74 -0.40
CA CYS A 333 -31.50 42.73 0.66
C CYS A 333 -30.26 43.60 0.41
N PRO A 334 -30.31 44.90 0.77
CA PRO A 334 -29.36 45.90 0.29
C PRO A 334 -28.20 46.19 1.26
N ASP A 335 -27.11 46.60 0.63
CA ASP A 335 -25.94 47.41 1.02
C ASP A 335 -25.02 47.08 2.22
N PRO A 336 -23.69 47.32 2.07
CA PRO A 336 -22.66 46.79 2.94
C PRO A 336 -22.04 47.84 3.88
N GLU A 337 -21.96 47.51 5.17
CA GLU A 337 -21.01 48.16 6.08
C GLU A 337 -19.64 47.48 6.00
N GLU A 338 -18.64 48.33 5.78
CA GLU A 338 -17.19 48.17 5.92
C GLU A 338 -16.79 47.07 6.91
N LYS A 339 -16.21 45.98 6.40
CA LYS A 339 -15.69 44.88 7.23
C LYS A 339 -14.20 44.71 6.96
N ASP A 340 -13.42 44.91 8.01
CA ASP A 340 -11.97 44.77 8.08
C ASP A 340 -11.46 43.50 7.36
N PRO A 341 -10.26 43.55 6.74
CA PRO A 341 -9.64 42.39 6.12
C PRO A 341 -9.34 41.34 7.20
N THR A 342 -10.21 40.33 7.30
CA THR A 342 -9.91 39.08 7.99
C THR A 342 -8.59 38.53 7.44
N PRO A 343 -7.66 38.09 8.30
CA PRO A 343 -6.36 37.61 7.86
C PRO A 343 -6.58 36.45 6.91
N GLU A 344 -6.22 36.67 5.65
CA GLU A 344 -6.37 35.72 4.56
C GLU A 344 -5.84 34.36 5.01
N GLU A 345 -6.70 33.35 4.86
CA GLU A 345 -6.37 31.97 5.08
C GLU A 345 -5.06 31.65 4.36
N GLY A 346 -4.04 31.23 5.13
CA GLY A 346 -2.73 30.83 4.63
C GLY A 346 -2.78 29.56 3.77
N SER A 347 -3.49 29.63 2.64
CA SER A 347 -3.26 28.78 1.49
C SER A 347 -1.83 29.04 1.04
N LEU A 348 -1.05 27.98 0.90
CA LEU A 348 0.25 28.04 0.23
C LEU A 348 -0.02 28.37 -1.24
N VAL A 349 -0.23 29.66 -1.55
CA VAL A 349 -0.29 30.15 -2.92
C VAL A 349 1.13 30.13 -3.44
N VAL A 350 1.59 28.95 -3.84
CA VAL A 350 2.87 28.79 -4.51
C VAL A 350 2.67 29.36 -5.91
N ARG A 351 3.11 30.61 -6.12
CA ARG A 351 3.30 31.14 -7.47
C ARG A 351 4.35 30.26 -8.16
N MET A 352 3.87 29.41 -9.06
CA MET A 352 4.73 28.57 -9.89
C MET A 352 5.31 29.47 -10.98
N ASP A 353 6.53 29.99 -10.79
CA ASP A 353 7.21 30.87 -11.75
C ASP A 353 7.73 30.12 -12.99
N GLY A 354 6.97 29.16 -13.52
CA GLY A 354 7.33 28.33 -14.68
C GLY A 354 8.57 27.44 -14.49
N SER A 355 9.19 27.45 -13.30
CA SER A 355 10.40 26.69 -13.02
C SER A 355 10.11 25.19 -12.93
N LYS A 356 10.84 24.38 -13.70
CA LYS A 356 10.78 22.91 -13.60
C LYS A 356 11.35 22.46 -12.25
N ILE A 357 10.61 21.58 -11.58
CA ILE A 357 11.00 20.89 -10.36
C ILE A 357 12.02 19.82 -10.73
N THR A 358 13.27 19.99 -10.28
CA THR A 358 14.34 19.04 -10.57
C THR A 358 14.49 18.03 -9.44
N LEU A 359 14.29 16.74 -9.75
CA LEU A 359 14.49 15.62 -8.82
C LEU A 359 15.59 14.71 -9.37
N ALA A 360 16.85 15.06 -9.07
CA ALA A 360 18.03 14.45 -9.69
C ALA A 360 18.18 12.95 -9.39
N ASP A 361 17.75 12.47 -8.22
CA ASP A 361 17.88 11.07 -7.79
C ASP A 361 16.64 10.20 -8.06
N LEU A 362 15.62 10.77 -8.74
CA LEU A 362 14.37 10.09 -8.99
C LEU A 362 14.55 8.99 -10.05
N LYS A 363 14.39 7.74 -9.64
CA LYS A 363 14.58 6.54 -10.50
C LYS A 363 13.27 5.99 -11.05
N VAL A 364 12.21 6.02 -10.24
CA VAL A 364 10.91 5.42 -10.59
C VAL A 364 9.83 6.49 -10.51
N VAL A 365 9.12 6.68 -11.62
CA VAL A 365 8.03 7.63 -11.76
C VAL A 365 6.79 6.87 -12.23
N GLN A 366 5.76 6.82 -11.38
CA GLN A 366 4.49 6.21 -11.70
C GLN A 366 3.40 7.26 -11.61
N LEU A 367 2.72 7.55 -12.70
CA LEU A 367 1.78 8.65 -12.79
C LEU A 367 0.43 8.13 -13.27
N PHE A 368 -0.62 8.64 -12.66
CA PHE A 368 -1.93 8.61 -13.28
C PHE A 368 -1.99 9.71 -14.34
N ASP A 369 -1.92 10.99 -13.96
CA ASP A 369 -2.01 12.11 -14.92
C ASP A 369 -0.61 12.54 -15.44
N PRO A 370 -0.36 12.52 -16.77
CA PRO A 370 0.92 12.92 -17.37
C PRO A 370 1.20 14.42 -17.28
N LYS A 371 0.22 15.29 -17.00
CA LYS A 371 0.42 16.76 -16.94
C LYS A 371 1.52 17.17 -15.98
N ILE A 372 1.76 16.40 -14.92
CA ILE A 372 2.83 16.71 -13.97
C ILE A 372 4.23 16.67 -14.60
N LEU A 373 4.41 15.90 -15.68
CA LEU A 373 5.69 15.81 -16.37
C LEU A 373 6.11 17.17 -16.97
N SER A 374 5.18 18.10 -17.21
CA SER A 374 5.51 19.45 -17.69
C SER A 374 6.27 20.27 -16.64
N TYR A 375 6.07 19.95 -15.37
CA TYR A 375 6.70 20.58 -14.22
C TYR A 375 7.88 19.76 -13.67
N LEU A 376 8.12 18.55 -14.16
CA LEU A 376 9.08 17.61 -13.57
C LEU A 376 10.30 17.43 -14.49
N HIS A 377 11.50 17.55 -13.92
CA HIS A 377 12.76 17.21 -14.55
C HIS A 377 13.48 16.13 -13.72
N ALA A 378 13.60 14.92 -14.28
CA ALA A 378 14.10 13.74 -13.55
C ALA A 378 15.16 12.97 -14.39
N PRO A 379 16.37 13.52 -14.57
CA PRO A 379 17.36 12.99 -15.52
C PRO A 379 17.86 11.57 -15.20
N SER A 380 17.71 11.11 -13.96
CA SER A 380 18.08 9.75 -13.52
C SER A 380 16.94 8.74 -13.57
N SER A 381 15.79 9.10 -14.18
CA SER A 381 14.63 8.21 -14.23
C SER A 381 14.93 6.98 -15.10
N GLU A 382 14.76 5.81 -14.50
CA GLU A 382 14.97 4.49 -15.12
C GLU A 382 13.62 3.84 -15.50
N VAL A 383 12.56 4.13 -14.74
CA VAL A 383 11.23 3.52 -14.91
C VAL A 383 10.17 4.63 -14.97
N LEU A 384 9.40 4.64 -16.06
CA LEU A 384 8.24 5.51 -16.25
C LEU A 384 6.98 4.67 -16.47
N THR A 385 5.98 4.83 -15.60
CA THR A 385 4.66 4.23 -15.75
C THR A 385 3.61 5.33 -15.85
N ILE A 386 2.73 5.27 -16.85
CA ILE A 386 1.59 6.18 -17.03
C ILE A 386 0.31 5.34 -17.12
N GLU A 387 -0.51 5.42 -16.08
CA GLU A 387 -1.73 4.60 -15.91
C GLU A 387 -2.96 5.18 -16.63
N THR A 388 -2.95 6.44 -17.08
CA THR A 388 -4.03 7.00 -17.92
C THR A 388 -3.79 6.82 -19.40
N THR A 389 -4.88 6.69 -20.16
CA THR A 389 -4.86 6.75 -21.62
C THR A 389 -4.25 8.08 -22.09
N LEU A 390 -3.07 7.98 -22.70
CA LEU A 390 -2.43 9.06 -23.41
C LEU A 390 -3.15 9.30 -24.74
N VAL A 391 -3.46 10.57 -24.99
CA VAL A 391 -3.81 11.08 -26.31
C VAL A 391 -2.54 11.70 -26.88
N LEU A 392 -1.96 11.06 -27.89
CA LEU A 392 -0.69 11.46 -28.51
C LEU A 392 -0.88 12.14 -29.88
N ASP A 393 -2.05 12.72 -30.11
CA ASP A 393 -2.28 13.57 -31.27
C ASP A 393 -1.30 14.76 -31.22
N LEU A 394 -0.44 14.82 -32.24
CA LEU A 394 0.60 15.85 -32.36
C LEU A 394 0.04 17.15 -32.96
N GLU A 395 -1.14 17.08 -33.59
CA GLU A 395 -1.82 18.23 -34.18
C GLU A 395 -2.81 18.87 -33.20
N ALA A 396 -3.36 18.08 -32.26
CA ALA A 396 -4.17 18.60 -31.18
C ALA A 396 -3.31 19.35 -30.16
N THR A 397 -3.70 20.59 -29.84
CA THR A 397 -3.09 21.46 -28.83
C THR A 397 -3.18 20.95 -27.39
N LEU A 398 -3.63 19.71 -27.19
CA LEU A 398 -3.71 19.06 -25.89
C LEU A 398 -2.32 18.54 -25.49
N ASN A 399 -1.69 19.34 -24.63
CA ASN A 399 -0.33 19.29 -24.07
C ASN A 399 0.31 17.93 -23.71
N ASN A 400 -0.39 16.80 -23.68
CA ASN A 400 0.13 15.54 -23.14
C ASN A 400 1.28 14.96 -23.98
N SER A 401 1.16 14.94 -25.30
CA SER A 401 2.19 14.44 -26.23
C SER A 401 3.48 15.25 -26.11
N THR A 402 3.36 16.58 -26.19
CA THR A 402 4.48 17.52 -26.05
C THR A 402 5.11 17.44 -24.66
N THR A 403 4.29 17.29 -23.62
CA THR A 403 4.76 17.13 -22.24
C THR A 403 5.57 15.85 -22.06
N LEU A 404 5.08 14.72 -22.57
CA LEU A 404 5.81 13.46 -22.55
C LEU A 404 7.11 13.55 -23.36
N PHE A 405 7.04 14.09 -24.58
CA PHE A 405 8.22 14.28 -25.43
C PHE A 405 9.30 15.10 -24.72
N ASN A 406 8.93 16.26 -24.15
CA ASN A 406 9.84 17.13 -23.41
C ASN A 406 10.43 16.47 -22.15
N PHE A 407 9.69 15.57 -21.53
CA PHE A 407 10.19 14.79 -20.41
C PHE A 407 11.20 13.74 -20.88
N LEU A 408 10.86 12.97 -21.92
CA LEU A 408 11.72 11.92 -22.47
C LEU A 408 13.03 12.48 -23.06
N THR A 409 13.00 13.64 -23.73
CA THR A 409 14.23 14.31 -24.19
C THR A 409 15.19 14.67 -23.06
N SER A 410 14.65 14.83 -21.84
CA SER A 410 15.43 15.12 -20.63
C SER A 410 15.86 13.86 -19.87
N CYS A 411 15.36 12.67 -20.24
CA CYS A 411 15.50 11.42 -19.48
C CYS A 411 16.03 10.29 -20.38
N SER A 412 17.30 10.36 -20.78
CA SER A 412 17.90 9.38 -21.70
C SER A 412 18.10 7.98 -21.11
N ARG A 413 17.94 7.81 -19.79
CA ARG A 413 18.20 6.57 -19.04
C ARG A 413 16.96 5.69 -18.82
N ILE A 414 15.86 5.99 -19.48
CA ILE A 414 14.63 5.21 -19.31
C ILE A 414 14.85 3.80 -19.88
N GLN A 415 14.75 2.81 -18.99
CA GLN A 415 14.89 1.39 -19.30
C GLN A 415 13.54 0.69 -19.34
N VAL A 416 12.56 1.18 -18.59
CA VAL A 416 11.21 0.61 -18.53
C VAL A 416 10.20 1.70 -18.82
N LEU A 417 9.39 1.50 -19.87
CA LEU A 417 8.24 2.34 -20.19
C LEU A 417 6.97 1.51 -20.14
N ASP A 418 6.03 1.89 -19.29
CA ASP A 418 4.71 1.27 -19.17
C ASP A 418 3.63 2.34 -19.39
N VAL A 419 2.94 2.29 -20.51
CA VAL A 419 2.01 3.35 -20.93
C VAL A 419 0.68 2.78 -21.38
N VAL A 420 -0.39 3.48 -21.03
CA VAL A 420 -1.71 3.27 -21.63
C VAL A 420 -1.89 4.28 -22.78
N ILE A 421 -2.16 3.82 -24.00
CA ILE A 421 -2.37 4.67 -25.18
C ILE A 421 -3.76 4.44 -25.77
N SER A 422 -4.30 5.45 -26.46
CA SER A 422 -5.43 5.21 -27.37
C SER A 422 -4.95 4.43 -28.59
N GLY A 423 -5.85 3.71 -29.27
CA GLY A 423 -5.51 3.04 -30.53
C GLY A 423 -4.81 4.00 -31.49
N SER A 424 -5.44 5.15 -31.81
CA SER A 424 -4.97 6.15 -32.80
C SER A 424 -3.54 6.64 -32.61
N ASP A 425 -3.00 6.47 -31.41
CA ASP A 425 -1.75 7.05 -30.97
C ASP A 425 -0.54 6.11 -31.08
N ALA A 426 -0.74 4.87 -31.53
CA ALA A 426 0.36 3.92 -31.71
C ALA A 426 1.47 4.48 -32.62
N ASN A 427 1.10 5.18 -33.70
CA ASN A 427 2.05 5.83 -34.62
C ASN A 427 2.83 6.97 -33.94
N SER A 428 2.20 7.69 -33.01
CA SER A 428 2.85 8.78 -32.28
C SER A 428 3.81 8.25 -31.22
N LEU A 429 3.51 7.09 -30.61
CA LEU A 429 4.42 6.42 -29.68
C LEU A 429 5.74 6.03 -30.35
N ALA A 430 5.67 5.53 -31.60
CA ALA A 430 6.86 5.20 -32.39
C ALA A 430 7.82 6.39 -32.57
N LYS A 431 7.29 7.62 -32.68
CA LYS A 431 8.11 8.84 -32.79
C LYS A 431 8.92 9.14 -31.53
N LEU A 432 8.57 8.54 -30.38
CA LEU A 432 9.29 8.71 -29.12
C LEU A 432 10.50 7.77 -29.00
N PHE A 433 10.57 6.69 -29.79
CA PHE A 433 11.63 5.68 -29.68
C PHE A 433 13.07 6.22 -29.79
N PRO A 434 13.38 7.16 -30.71
CA PRO A 434 14.72 7.74 -30.78
C PRO A 434 15.16 8.47 -29.51
N LEU A 435 14.21 8.87 -28.64
CA LEU A 435 14.51 9.54 -27.37
C LEU A 435 14.86 8.57 -26.24
N MET A 436 14.63 7.27 -26.43
CA MET A 436 14.78 6.25 -25.39
C MET A 436 15.73 5.13 -25.84
N PRO A 437 17.00 5.45 -26.16
CA PRO A 437 17.93 4.48 -26.73
C PRO A 437 18.31 3.33 -25.78
N GLU A 438 18.06 3.48 -24.47
CA GLU A 438 18.38 2.49 -23.44
C GLU A 438 17.18 1.62 -23.02
N ILE A 439 16.03 1.73 -23.69
CA ILE A 439 14.82 1.00 -23.29
C ILE A 439 15.01 -0.52 -23.41
N GLN A 440 14.65 -1.25 -22.35
CA GLN A 440 14.79 -2.70 -22.25
C GLN A 440 13.44 -3.42 -22.09
N ASP A 441 12.47 -2.78 -21.43
CA ASP A 441 11.11 -3.30 -21.21
C ASP A 441 10.09 -2.25 -21.64
N LEU A 442 9.34 -2.54 -22.70
CA LEU A 442 8.26 -1.68 -23.20
C LEU A 442 6.93 -2.40 -22.99
N ARG A 443 6.05 -1.77 -22.20
CA ARG A 443 4.69 -2.25 -21.93
C ARG A 443 3.70 -1.23 -22.47
N VAL A 444 2.86 -1.68 -23.39
CA VAL A 444 1.87 -0.83 -24.03
C VAL A 444 0.50 -1.45 -23.77
N LYS A 445 -0.36 -0.70 -23.08
CA LYS A 445 -1.76 -1.05 -22.94
C LYS A 445 -2.57 -0.21 -23.92
N VAL A 446 -3.26 -0.84 -24.86
CA VAL A 446 -4.08 -0.13 -25.84
C VAL A 446 -5.53 -0.14 -25.38
N CYS A 447 -6.06 1.05 -25.10
CA CYS A 447 -7.48 1.23 -24.87
C CYS A 447 -8.16 1.59 -26.19
N SER A 448 -8.79 0.61 -26.84
CA SER A 448 -9.68 0.89 -27.97
C SER A 448 -11.12 0.91 -27.49
N LYS A 449 -11.85 1.99 -27.77
CA LYS A 449 -13.32 2.01 -27.70
C LYS A 449 -13.97 1.75 -29.07
N ASN A 450 -13.18 1.66 -30.14
CA ASN A 450 -13.67 1.62 -31.52
C ASN A 450 -12.99 0.48 -32.31
N ASP A 451 -13.77 -0.43 -32.87
CA ASP A 451 -13.33 -1.66 -33.56
C ASP A 451 -12.50 -1.46 -34.84
N ARG A 452 -12.24 -0.23 -35.29
CA ARG A 452 -11.60 0.05 -36.60
C ARG A 452 -10.07 0.18 -36.53
N PHE A 453 -9.42 -0.40 -35.52
CA PHE A 453 -8.04 -0.03 -35.16
C PHE A 453 -6.93 -1.00 -35.63
N GLN A 454 -6.94 -1.46 -36.89
CA GLN A 454 -5.86 -2.33 -37.39
C GLN A 454 -4.61 -1.55 -37.87
N GLY A 455 -4.77 -0.36 -38.48
CA GLY A 455 -3.65 0.30 -39.17
C GLY A 455 -2.53 0.86 -38.29
N GLY A 456 -2.80 1.27 -37.04
CA GLY A 456 -1.78 1.91 -36.19
C GLY A 456 -0.83 0.92 -35.49
N ALA A 457 -1.30 -0.29 -35.23
CA ALA A 457 -0.50 -1.30 -34.53
C ALA A 457 0.63 -1.85 -35.42
N ASP A 458 0.36 -2.00 -36.71
CA ASP A 458 1.32 -2.41 -37.72
C ASP A 458 2.53 -1.47 -37.80
N HIS A 459 2.30 -0.15 -37.77
CA HIS A 459 3.37 0.84 -37.76
C HIS A 459 4.20 0.83 -36.46
N LEU A 460 3.57 0.51 -35.33
CA LEU A 460 4.30 0.34 -34.07
C LEU A 460 5.27 -0.83 -34.18
N LEU A 461 4.85 -1.96 -34.75
CA LEU A 461 5.72 -3.11 -35.00
C LEU A 461 6.89 -2.78 -35.93
N ASP A 462 6.61 -2.09 -37.05
CA ASP A 462 7.66 -1.66 -38.00
C ASP A 462 8.69 -0.75 -37.30
N SER A 463 8.24 0.08 -36.37
CA SER A 463 9.10 0.98 -35.60
C SER A 463 9.88 0.24 -34.51
N LEU A 464 9.35 -0.86 -33.97
CA LEU A 464 10.09 -1.73 -33.04
C LEU A 464 11.22 -2.46 -33.75
N GLU A 465 11.09 -2.80 -35.03
CA GLU A 465 12.12 -3.49 -35.79
C GLU A 465 13.43 -2.69 -35.85
N THR A 466 13.32 -1.37 -36.07
CA THR A 466 14.47 -0.49 -36.35
C THR A 466 14.81 0.48 -35.21
N GLY A 467 13.82 0.87 -34.38
CA GLY A 467 13.95 1.99 -33.46
C GLY A 467 14.56 1.67 -32.09
N LEU A 468 14.50 0.41 -31.62
CA LEU A 468 14.83 0.05 -30.24
C LEU A 468 15.81 -1.14 -30.16
N PRO A 469 17.12 -0.95 -30.37
CA PRO A 469 18.09 -2.05 -30.42
C PRO A 469 18.26 -2.77 -29.07
N THR A 470 18.08 -2.07 -27.95
CA THR A 470 18.26 -2.61 -26.59
C THR A 470 17.03 -3.32 -26.01
N LEU A 471 15.91 -3.33 -26.73
CA LEU A 471 14.65 -3.86 -26.24
C LEU A 471 14.72 -5.38 -26.07
N LYS A 472 14.55 -5.85 -24.82
CA LYS A 472 14.61 -7.27 -24.43
C LYS A 472 13.23 -7.84 -24.17
N LYS A 473 12.29 -7.01 -23.70
CA LYS A 473 10.93 -7.40 -23.36
C LYS A 473 9.93 -6.44 -23.98
N PHE A 474 8.93 -6.99 -24.66
CA PHE A 474 7.77 -6.26 -25.13
C PHE A 474 6.51 -6.90 -24.54
N THR A 475 5.66 -6.09 -23.91
CA THR A 475 4.35 -6.53 -23.43
C THR A 475 3.28 -5.66 -24.06
N SER A 476 2.29 -6.29 -24.69
CA SER A 476 1.11 -5.59 -25.18
C SER A 476 -0.14 -6.16 -24.55
N ASP A 477 -0.95 -5.30 -23.96
CA ASP A 477 -2.25 -5.65 -23.37
C ASP A 477 -3.36 -4.84 -24.03
N GLY A 478 -4.41 -5.49 -24.53
CA GLY A 478 -5.50 -4.77 -25.20
C GLY A 478 -6.75 -5.61 -25.41
N GLU A 479 -7.89 -4.93 -25.45
CA GLU A 479 -9.14 -5.51 -25.98
C GLU A 479 -9.03 -5.54 -27.51
N GLY A 480 -8.68 -6.69 -28.06
CA GLY A 480 -8.47 -6.87 -29.50
C GLY A 480 -7.12 -7.51 -29.85
N ALA A 481 -7.06 -8.28 -30.94
CA ALA A 481 -5.80 -8.68 -31.55
C ALA A 481 -5.18 -7.42 -32.18
N LEU A 482 -4.30 -6.75 -31.43
CA LEU A 482 -3.62 -5.55 -31.91
C LEU A 482 -2.72 -5.85 -33.10
N PHE A 483 -2.15 -7.05 -33.16
CA PHE A 483 -1.16 -7.41 -34.15
C PHE A 483 -1.60 -8.65 -34.91
N SER A 484 -1.36 -8.68 -36.22
CA SER A 484 -1.40 -9.95 -36.94
C SER A 484 -0.24 -10.84 -36.45
N GLU A 485 -0.53 -12.12 -36.22
CA GLU A 485 0.48 -13.08 -35.76
C GLU A 485 1.66 -13.15 -36.74
N GLU A 486 1.36 -13.10 -38.05
CA GLU A 486 2.34 -13.11 -39.13
C GLU A 486 3.31 -11.93 -39.03
N LYS A 487 2.80 -10.70 -38.91
CA LYS A 487 3.66 -9.51 -38.84
C LYS A 487 4.50 -9.47 -37.57
N LEU A 488 3.94 -9.91 -36.44
CA LEU A 488 4.71 -10.04 -35.20
C LEU A 488 5.85 -11.06 -35.38
N ARG A 489 5.56 -12.22 -36.00
CA ARG A 489 6.57 -13.24 -36.27
C ARG A 489 7.70 -12.69 -37.14
N ASP A 490 7.36 -11.98 -38.22
CA ASP A 490 8.33 -11.37 -39.13
C ASP A 490 9.25 -10.39 -38.39
N VAL A 491 8.69 -9.48 -37.56
CA VAL A 491 9.49 -8.54 -36.78
C VAL A 491 10.42 -9.25 -35.79
N LEU A 492 9.96 -10.34 -35.17
CA LEU A 492 10.80 -11.12 -34.25
C LEU A 492 11.93 -11.86 -34.97
N GLU A 493 11.66 -12.42 -36.14
CA GLU A 493 12.68 -13.07 -36.97
C GLU A 493 13.73 -12.07 -37.46
N THR A 494 13.31 -10.90 -37.94
CA THR A 494 14.23 -9.86 -38.40
C THR A 494 15.11 -9.35 -37.24
N ARG A 495 14.53 -9.09 -36.07
CA ARG A 495 15.32 -8.67 -34.89
C ARG A 495 16.30 -9.75 -34.42
N LYS A 496 15.90 -11.02 -34.49
CA LYS A 496 16.78 -12.16 -34.19
C LYS A 496 17.94 -12.23 -35.19
N ALA A 497 17.69 -12.03 -36.48
CA ALA A 497 18.73 -12.00 -37.52
C ALA A 497 19.73 -10.85 -37.30
N ASN A 498 19.25 -9.69 -36.81
CA ASN A 498 20.07 -8.52 -36.50
C ASN A 498 20.83 -8.60 -35.16
N GLY A 499 20.74 -9.73 -34.43
CA GLY A 499 21.37 -9.88 -33.12
C GLY A 499 20.76 -9.02 -32.00
N CYS A 500 19.65 -8.32 -32.27
CA CYS A 500 18.93 -7.45 -31.34
C CYS A 500 17.79 -8.21 -30.64
N GLY A 501 18.12 -9.39 -30.11
CA GLY A 501 17.14 -10.38 -29.69
C GLY A 501 16.20 -9.89 -28.58
N LEU A 502 14.91 -9.78 -28.91
CA LEU A 502 13.83 -9.78 -27.92
C LEU A 502 13.86 -11.15 -27.21
N SER A 503 14.20 -11.14 -25.93
CA SER A 503 14.22 -12.35 -25.11
C SER A 503 12.81 -12.85 -24.76
N ARG A 504 11.83 -11.93 -24.75
CA ARG A 504 10.46 -12.21 -24.32
C ARG A 504 9.46 -11.27 -24.97
N VAL A 505 8.38 -11.84 -25.49
CA VAL A 505 7.21 -11.10 -25.97
C VAL A 505 5.99 -11.67 -25.25
N ASP A 506 5.30 -10.83 -24.49
CA ASP A 506 4.05 -11.20 -23.81
C ASP A 506 2.91 -10.43 -24.50
N ILE A 507 1.97 -11.13 -25.13
CA ILE A 507 0.76 -10.53 -25.69
C ILE A 507 -0.43 -11.07 -24.93
N SER A 508 -1.13 -10.20 -24.21
CA SER A 508 -2.42 -10.51 -23.62
C SER A 508 -3.52 -9.85 -24.44
N SER A 509 -4.36 -10.69 -25.06
CA SER A 509 -5.60 -10.27 -25.70
C SER A 509 -6.75 -10.88 -24.93
N SER A 510 -7.71 -10.06 -24.52
CA SER A 510 -8.92 -10.49 -23.82
C SER A 510 -10.02 -10.98 -24.77
N ILE A 511 -9.73 -11.23 -26.05
CA ILE A 511 -10.73 -11.82 -26.95
C ILE A 511 -11.03 -13.24 -26.46
N SER A 512 -12.18 -13.39 -25.81
CA SER A 512 -12.91 -14.65 -25.75
C SER A 512 -13.22 -15.02 -27.20
N ILE A 513 -12.43 -15.93 -27.77
CA ILE A 513 -12.79 -16.60 -29.01
C ILE A 513 -14.08 -17.36 -28.69
N ALA A 514 -15.23 -16.80 -29.07
CA ALA A 514 -16.41 -17.62 -29.26
C ALA A 514 -16.05 -18.54 -30.43
N SER A 515 -15.68 -19.79 -30.12
CA SER A 515 -15.44 -20.80 -31.13
C SER A 515 -16.79 -21.18 -31.71
N ASP A 516 -17.19 -20.52 -32.80
CA ASP A 516 -18.04 -21.14 -33.81
C ASP A 516 -17.11 -21.68 -34.90
N ASP A 517 -16.57 -22.87 -34.63
CA ASP A 517 -16.32 -23.97 -35.58
C ASP A 517 -15.73 -25.19 -34.85
#